data_AF-A0A1Y2TJ99-F1
#
_entry.id   AF-A0A1Y2TJ99-F1
#
_cell.length_a   1.000
_cell.length_b   1.000
_cell.length_c   1.000
_cell.angle_alpha   90.00
_cell.angle_beta   90.00
_cell.angle_gamma   90.00
#
_symmetry.space_group_name_H-M   'P 1'
#
loop_
_entity.id
_entity.type
_entity.pdbx_description
1 polymer ?
#
loop_
_entity_poly.entity_id
_entity_poly.type
_entity_poly.pdbx_seq_one_letter_code
_entity_poly.pdbx_strand_id
1 'polypeptide(L)'
;MKWPVILLPLGFLATFATAAPVVGRQLDLYQLQISCPANKNIDGRFLALKNNTLGIYDGDDISPIKVYTVDSQKEGCNELHTYPVGIVDHSIGLLGPPGLLTLVDMTNPRTVQPGEGNVAQWDTFRISDGKLTNDAAGQWLAFPGSGNSWKLKWSDGSAVITADFMMVDVLYKSAGEGRYNGD
;
A
#
# COMPACT_ATOMS: atom_id res chain seq x y z
N MET A 1 -56.75 60.09 -29.00
CA MET A 1 -55.46 59.79 -28.34
C MET A 1 -55.11 58.33 -28.63
N LYS A 2 -53.93 58.06 -29.20
CA LYS A 2 -53.44 56.71 -29.53
C LYS A 2 -52.23 56.41 -28.64
N TRP A 3 -52.20 55.27 -27.97
CA TRP A 3 -51.02 54.74 -27.26
C TRP A 3 -50.64 53.38 -27.88
N PRO A 4 -49.35 53.08 -28.10
CA PRO A 4 -48.92 51.73 -28.41
C PRO A 4 -48.50 50.99 -27.13
N VAL A 5 -48.98 49.77 -26.94
CA VAL A 5 -48.47 48.83 -25.94
C VAL A 5 -47.37 48.01 -26.60
N ILE A 6 -46.17 48.05 -26.02
CA ILE A 6 -44.99 47.28 -26.47
C ILE A 6 -45.01 45.92 -25.75
N LEU A 7 -44.96 44.83 -26.52
CA LEU A 7 -44.71 43.47 -26.06
C LEU A 7 -43.19 43.20 -26.11
N LEU A 8 -42.57 42.88 -24.97
CA LEU A 8 -41.20 42.36 -24.89
C LEU A 8 -41.26 40.83 -24.73
N PRO A 9 -40.52 40.04 -25.54
CA PRO A 9 -40.38 38.61 -25.29
C PRO A 9 -39.28 38.35 -24.25
N LEU A 10 -39.63 37.63 -23.19
CA LEU A 10 -38.67 37.05 -22.23
C LEU A 10 -37.95 35.88 -22.90
N GLY A 11 -36.72 36.10 -23.35
CA GLY A 11 -35.82 35.04 -23.78
C GLY A 11 -35.20 34.33 -22.57
N PHE A 12 -35.52 33.06 -22.36
CA PHE A 12 -34.82 32.20 -21.40
C PHE A 12 -33.49 31.75 -22.02
N LEU A 13 -32.37 32.18 -21.44
CA LEU A 13 -31.05 31.59 -21.71
C LEU A 13 -30.93 30.32 -20.87
N ALA A 14 -30.96 29.15 -21.51
CA ALA A 14 -30.59 27.89 -20.86
C ALA A 14 -29.05 27.83 -20.80
N THR A 15 -28.49 28.00 -19.61
CA THR A 15 -27.07 27.73 -19.35
C THR A 15 -26.85 26.22 -19.35
N PHE A 16 -26.18 25.71 -20.38
CA PHE A 16 -25.60 24.38 -20.35
C PHE A 16 -24.40 24.42 -19.38
N ALA A 17 -24.61 23.99 -18.14
CA ALA A 17 -23.52 23.68 -17.24
C ALA A 17 -22.87 22.38 -17.73
N THR A 18 -21.80 22.48 -18.51
CA THR A 18 -20.91 21.34 -18.75
C THR A 18 -20.15 21.09 -17.46
N ALA A 19 -20.59 20.13 -16.65
CA ALA A 19 -19.72 19.56 -15.63
C ALA A 19 -18.48 19.05 -16.36
N ALA A 20 -17.32 19.64 -16.08
CA ALA A 20 -16.06 19.10 -16.57
C ALA A 20 -15.96 17.65 -16.07
N PRO A 21 -15.53 16.69 -16.90
CA PRO A 21 -15.30 15.34 -16.41
C PRO A 21 -14.32 15.42 -15.23
N VAL A 22 -14.73 14.89 -14.08
CA VAL A 22 -13.81 14.64 -12.97
C VAL A 22 -12.84 13.59 -13.47
N VAL A 23 -11.66 14.04 -13.91
CA VAL A 23 -10.55 13.14 -14.25
C VAL A 23 -10.00 12.61 -12.93
N GLY A 24 -10.67 11.59 -12.37
CA GLY A 24 -10.13 10.87 -11.22
C GLY A 24 -8.75 10.33 -11.59
N ARG A 25 -7.74 10.59 -10.76
CA ARG A 25 -6.38 10.10 -10.97
C ARG A 25 -6.42 8.56 -10.99
N GLN A 26 -6.09 7.98 -12.13
CA GLN A 26 -5.94 6.54 -12.29
C GLN A 26 -4.70 6.08 -11.53
N LEU A 27 -4.82 4.97 -10.81
CA LEU A 27 -3.75 4.37 -10.01
C LEU A 27 -3.39 3.01 -10.60
N ASP A 28 -2.09 2.75 -10.78
CA ASP A 28 -1.63 1.40 -11.03
C ASP A 28 -1.61 0.64 -9.70
N LEU A 29 -2.31 -0.49 -9.66
CA LEU A 29 -2.42 -1.33 -8.48
C LEU A 29 -1.49 -2.52 -8.57
N TYR A 30 -0.97 -2.92 -7.42
CA TYR A 30 -0.05 -4.04 -7.30
C TYR A 30 -0.39 -4.90 -6.09
N GLN A 31 -0.01 -6.17 -6.17
CA GLN A 31 -0.04 -7.13 -5.08
C GLN A 31 1.39 -7.57 -4.76
N LEU A 32 1.61 -7.90 -3.49
CA LEU A 32 2.90 -8.37 -3.01
C LEU A 32 2.89 -9.91 -2.96
N GLN A 33 3.85 -10.56 -3.60
CA GLN A 33 3.93 -12.02 -3.69
C GLN A 33 5.25 -12.53 -3.10
N ILE A 34 5.19 -13.58 -2.29
CA ILE A 34 6.40 -14.26 -1.79
C ILE A 34 6.99 -15.13 -2.91
N SER A 35 8.32 -15.06 -3.06
CA SER A 35 9.11 -16.04 -3.79
C SER A 35 10.05 -16.73 -2.81
N CYS A 36 9.90 -18.04 -2.68
CA CYS A 36 10.71 -18.89 -1.81
C CYS A 36 10.82 -20.29 -2.43
N PRO A 37 11.69 -20.49 -3.43
CA PRO A 37 11.77 -21.77 -4.14
C PRO A 37 12.04 -22.98 -3.24
N ALA A 38 12.69 -22.75 -2.09
CA ALA A 38 13.01 -23.75 -1.07
C ALA A 38 11.77 -24.26 -0.30
N ASN A 39 10.64 -23.54 -0.31
CA ASN A 39 9.44 -23.92 0.42
C ASN A 39 8.17 -23.68 -0.42
N LYS A 40 7.68 -24.75 -1.07
CA LYS A 40 6.51 -24.72 -1.95
C LYS A 40 5.19 -24.38 -1.28
N ASN A 41 5.11 -24.43 0.06
CA ASN A 41 3.89 -24.05 0.78
C ASN A 41 3.71 -22.52 0.84
N ILE A 42 4.80 -21.75 0.67
CA ILE A 42 4.77 -20.28 0.71
C ILE A 42 5.18 -19.65 -0.63
N ASP A 43 5.93 -20.37 -1.46
CA ASP A 43 6.34 -19.94 -2.79
C ASP A 43 5.14 -19.56 -3.66
N GLY A 44 5.14 -18.35 -4.22
CA GLY A 44 4.08 -17.83 -5.07
C GLY A 44 2.83 -17.35 -4.32
N ARG A 45 2.78 -17.40 -2.99
CA ARG A 45 1.63 -16.91 -2.23
C ARG A 45 1.65 -15.39 -2.08
N PHE A 46 0.48 -14.77 -2.14
CA PHE A 46 0.34 -13.33 -1.96
C PHE A 46 0.25 -12.94 -0.49
N LEU A 47 0.80 -11.76 -0.16
CA LEU A 47 0.65 -11.16 1.16
C LEU A 47 -0.76 -10.61 1.32
N ALA A 48 -1.31 -10.86 2.50
CA ALA A 48 -2.57 -10.31 2.97
C ALA A 48 -2.36 -9.64 4.34
N LEU A 49 -3.35 -8.85 4.75
CA LEU A 49 -3.38 -8.23 6.07
C LEU A 49 -4.16 -9.09 7.06
N LYS A 50 -3.60 -9.30 8.25
CA LYS A 50 -4.32 -9.82 9.41
C LYS A 50 -3.83 -9.12 10.66
N ASN A 51 -4.75 -8.49 11.40
CA ASN A 51 -4.43 -7.72 12.61
C ASN A 51 -3.25 -6.76 12.38
N ASN A 52 -3.35 -5.93 11.32
CA ASN A 52 -2.34 -4.94 10.93
C ASN A 52 -0.97 -5.49 10.46
N THR A 53 -0.78 -6.81 10.42
CA THR A 53 0.51 -7.42 10.02
C THR A 53 0.39 -8.06 8.64
N LEU A 54 1.35 -7.79 7.76
CA LEU A 54 1.43 -8.43 6.45
C LEU A 54 2.09 -9.80 6.57
N GLY A 55 1.49 -10.75 5.84
CA GLY A 55 1.93 -12.13 5.88
C GLY A 55 1.15 -13.00 4.92
N ILE A 56 1.44 -14.30 4.96
CA ILE A 56 0.61 -15.32 4.35
C ILE A 56 -0.41 -15.76 5.39
N TYR A 57 -1.68 -15.72 5.02
CA TYR A 57 -2.78 -16.20 5.86
C TYR A 57 -3.74 -17.04 5.02
N ASP A 58 -4.40 -17.99 5.68
CA ASP A 58 -5.48 -18.80 5.11
C ASP A 58 -6.81 -18.38 5.72
N GLY A 59 -7.88 -18.46 4.92
CA GLY A 59 -9.26 -18.13 5.32
C GLY A 59 -10.06 -17.59 4.14
N ASP A 60 -11.38 -17.80 4.15
CA ASP A 60 -12.29 -17.33 3.10
C ASP A 60 -12.44 -15.80 3.08
N ASP A 61 -12.12 -15.14 4.20
CA ASP A 61 -12.15 -13.69 4.39
C ASP A 61 -10.79 -13.02 4.12
N ILE A 62 -9.76 -13.79 3.75
CA ILE A 62 -8.42 -13.29 3.48
C ILE A 62 -8.27 -12.95 2.00
N SER A 63 -8.09 -11.67 1.71
CA SER A 63 -7.78 -11.18 0.36
C SER A 63 -6.36 -10.63 0.29
N PRO A 64 -5.62 -10.90 -0.81
CA PRO A 64 -4.33 -10.25 -1.05
C PRO A 64 -4.45 -8.73 -1.00
N ILE A 65 -3.50 -8.09 -0.30
CA ILE A 65 -3.49 -6.64 -0.21
C ILE A 65 -3.17 -6.03 -1.58
N LYS A 66 -3.90 -4.98 -1.95
CA LYS A 66 -3.59 -4.15 -3.10
C LYS A 66 -2.94 -2.85 -2.62
N VAL A 67 -1.88 -2.45 -3.31
CA VAL A 67 -1.14 -1.21 -3.03
C VAL A 67 -0.94 -0.40 -4.30
N TYR A 68 -0.70 0.90 -4.14
CA TYR A 68 -0.19 1.79 -5.18
C TYR A 68 1.03 2.54 -4.64
N THR A 69 1.88 2.98 -5.55
CA THR A 69 3.15 3.63 -5.20
C THR A 69 3.03 5.15 -5.23
N VAL A 70 3.67 5.80 -4.27
CA VAL A 70 3.92 7.25 -4.25
C VAL A 70 5.41 7.47 -4.05
N ASP A 71 6.00 8.41 -4.78
CA ASP A 71 7.41 8.75 -4.61
C ASP A 71 7.67 9.29 -3.19
N SER A 72 8.71 8.76 -2.54
CA SER A 72 9.17 9.27 -1.24
C SER A 72 9.97 10.56 -1.41
N GLN A 73 10.13 11.31 -0.32
CA GLN A 73 11.10 12.41 -0.26
C GLN A 73 12.55 11.91 -0.25
N LYS A 74 12.77 10.62 0.05
CA LYS A 74 14.09 9.98 -0.01
C LYS A 74 14.37 9.51 -1.42
N GLU A 75 15.55 9.87 -1.95
CA GLU A 75 15.91 9.61 -3.34
C GLU A 75 15.86 8.11 -3.70
N GLY A 76 15.08 7.80 -4.73
CA GLY A 76 14.89 6.43 -5.22
C GLY A 76 14.07 5.53 -4.29
N CYS A 77 13.43 6.08 -3.27
CA CYS A 77 12.52 5.37 -2.38
C CYS A 77 11.06 5.68 -2.69
N ASN A 78 10.18 4.82 -2.20
CA ASN A 78 8.76 4.83 -2.44
C ASN A 78 8.00 4.63 -1.13
N GLU A 79 6.81 5.20 -1.08
CA GLU A 79 5.74 4.89 -0.13
C GLU A 79 4.76 3.91 -0.81
N LEU A 80 4.28 2.91 -0.07
CA LEU A 80 3.33 1.91 -0.58
C LEU A 80 1.96 2.10 0.07
N HIS A 81 1.07 2.86 -0.56
CA HIS A 81 -0.26 3.14 -0.01
C HIS A 81 -1.25 2.01 -0.32
N THR A 82 -2.20 1.76 0.58
CA THR A 82 -3.15 0.65 0.44
C THR A 82 -4.37 1.06 -0.39
N TYR A 83 -4.97 0.08 -1.07
CA TYR A 83 -6.19 0.25 -1.87
C TYR A 83 -7.29 -0.71 -1.38
N PRO A 84 -8.57 -0.29 -1.30
CA PRO A 84 -9.13 0.99 -1.76
C PRO A 84 -8.69 2.19 -0.93
N VAL A 85 -8.60 3.36 -1.57
CA VAL A 85 -8.30 4.63 -0.90
C VAL A 85 -9.47 5.01 0.01
N GLY A 86 -9.22 5.08 1.31
CA GLY A 86 -10.17 5.54 2.31
C GLY A 86 -9.98 7.01 2.67
N ILE A 87 -10.82 7.52 3.58
CA ILE A 87 -10.69 8.88 4.15
C ILE A 87 -9.45 9.03 5.04
N VAL A 88 -8.96 7.90 5.56
CA VAL A 88 -7.73 7.84 6.36
C VAL A 88 -6.63 7.33 5.45
N ASP A 89 -5.46 7.95 5.52
CA ASP A 89 -4.30 7.49 4.77
C ASP A 89 -3.73 6.22 5.41
N HIS A 90 -3.49 5.22 4.59
CA HIS A 90 -2.91 3.95 4.99
C HIS A 90 -1.75 3.62 4.06
N SER A 91 -0.60 3.32 4.65
CA SER A 91 0.56 2.83 3.90
C SER A 91 1.18 1.62 4.57
N ILE A 92 1.77 0.76 3.74
CA ILE A 92 2.63 -0.30 4.24
C ILE A 92 3.88 0.32 4.82
N GLY A 93 4.28 -0.19 5.98
CA GLY A 93 5.47 0.23 6.66
C GLY A 93 6.14 -0.91 7.42
N LEU A 94 7.25 -0.56 8.06
CA LEU A 94 8.10 -1.42 8.84
C LEU A 94 8.15 -0.90 10.26
N LEU A 95 7.78 -1.74 11.23
CA LEU A 95 7.70 -1.38 12.64
C LEU A 95 8.33 -2.47 13.52
N GLY A 96 9.21 -2.08 14.44
CA GLY A 96 9.80 -3.00 15.40
C GLY A 96 11.13 -2.49 15.96
N PRO A 97 11.85 -3.32 16.72
CA PRO A 97 13.18 -2.98 17.21
C PRO A 97 14.17 -2.85 16.04
N PRO A 98 15.24 -2.06 16.19
CA PRO A 98 16.35 -2.04 15.24
C PRO A 98 16.83 -3.47 14.93
N GLY A 99 17.16 -3.73 13.68
CA GLY A 99 17.65 -5.04 13.23
C GLY A 99 16.59 -6.01 12.73
N LEU A 100 15.32 -5.89 13.17
CA LEU A 100 14.25 -6.78 12.72
C LEU A 100 12.88 -6.10 12.78
N LEU A 101 12.45 -5.54 11.64
CA LEU A 101 11.23 -4.77 11.52
C LEU A 101 10.10 -5.62 10.93
N THR A 102 8.90 -5.53 11.51
CA THR A 102 7.72 -6.25 11.01
C THR A 102 7.02 -5.45 9.92
N LEU A 103 6.62 -6.11 8.83
CA LEU A 103 5.83 -5.50 7.76
C LEU A 103 4.38 -5.33 8.22
N VAL A 104 3.91 -4.09 8.26
CA VAL A 104 2.61 -3.70 8.83
C VAL A 104 1.87 -2.73 7.93
N ASP A 105 0.55 -2.61 8.13
CA ASP A 105 -0.19 -1.45 7.68
C ASP A 105 -0.03 -0.30 8.70
N MET A 106 0.11 0.93 8.23
CA MET A 106 0.30 2.12 9.05
C MET A 106 -0.76 3.14 8.71
N THR A 107 -1.59 3.44 9.70
CA THR A 107 -2.57 4.52 9.63
C THR A 107 -1.88 5.86 9.85
N ASN A 108 -2.11 6.82 8.95
CA ASN A 108 -1.49 8.16 8.97
C ASN A 108 0.02 8.08 9.26
N PRO A 109 0.80 7.43 8.38
CA PRO A 109 2.18 7.03 8.66
C PRO A 109 3.09 8.18 9.13
N ARG A 110 2.86 9.40 8.62
CA ARG A 110 3.59 10.63 9.00
C ARG A 110 3.43 11.04 10.46
N THR A 111 2.42 10.49 11.15
CA THR A 111 2.12 10.78 12.56
C THR A 111 2.50 9.65 13.50
N VAL A 112 2.99 8.52 12.97
CA VAL A 112 3.36 7.35 13.76
C VAL A 112 4.54 7.68 14.66
N GLN A 113 4.34 7.56 15.97
CA GLN A 113 5.40 7.58 16.97
C GLN A 113 5.69 6.13 17.37
N PRO A 114 6.84 5.54 16.98
CA PRO A 114 7.19 4.22 17.45
C PRO A 114 7.35 4.24 18.98
N GLY A 115 6.88 3.20 19.65
CA GLY A 115 7.13 3.05 21.09
C GLY A 115 8.62 2.97 21.41
N GLU A 116 8.99 3.17 22.67
CA GLU A 116 10.40 3.16 23.11
C GLU A 116 11.17 1.94 22.60
N GLY A 117 12.37 2.19 22.06
CA GLY A 117 13.23 1.14 21.50
C GLY A 117 12.80 0.60 20.12
N ASN A 118 11.73 1.13 19.51
CA ASN A 118 11.30 0.76 18.17
C ASN A 118 11.60 1.86 17.14
N VAL A 119 11.61 1.44 15.88
CA VAL A 119 11.71 2.28 14.68
C VAL A 119 10.47 2.04 13.82
N ALA A 120 9.94 3.11 13.23
CA ALA A 120 8.89 3.08 12.22
C ALA A 120 9.43 3.67 10.91
N GLN A 121 9.21 2.98 9.79
CA GLN A 121 9.59 3.45 8.46
C GLN A 121 8.50 3.10 7.45
N TRP A 122 8.07 4.04 6.62
CA TRP A 122 7.06 3.79 5.57
C TRP A 122 7.47 4.30 4.19
N ASP A 123 8.56 5.07 4.14
CA ASP A 123 9.02 5.87 3.01
C ASP A 123 10.41 5.40 2.49
N THR A 124 10.80 4.17 2.84
CA THR A 124 12.12 3.57 2.56
C THR A 124 12.06 2.38 1.62
N PHE A 125 10.93 2.13 0.94
CA PHE A 125 10.84 1.00 0.02
C PHE A 125 11.53 1.29 -1.30
N ARG A 126 12.28 0.33 -1.82
CA ARG A 126 12.87 0.37 -3.16
C ARG A 126 12.23 -0.72 -4.02
N ILE A 127 11.97 -0.40 -5.28
CA ILE A 127 11.42 -1.35 -6.25
C ILE A 127 12.41 -1.44 -7.42
N SER A 128 13.02 -2.61 -7.60
CA SER A 128 13.96 -2.90 -8.69
C SER A 128 13.71 -4.29 -9.21
N ASP A 129 13.73 -4.47 -10.54
CA ASP A 129 13.55 -5.77 -11.19
C ASP A 129 12.30 -6.54 -10.73
N GLY A 130 11.21 -5.82 -10.43
CA GLY A 130 9.97 -6.41 -9.93
C GLY A 130 10.07 -6.98 -8.51
N LYS A 131 11.12 -6.63 -7.75
CA LYS A 131 11.28 -6.97 -6.34
C LYS A 131 11.11 -5.73 -5.47
N LEU A 132 10.46 -5.93 -4.33
CA LEU A 132 10.37 -4.95 -3.25
C LEU A 132 11.52 -5.18 -2.26
N THR A 133 12.29 -4.14 -1.96
CA THR A 133 13.33 -4.13 -0.92
C THR A 133 13.18 -2.90 -0.03
N ASN A 134 14.09 -2.74 0.92
CA ASN A 134 14.24 -1.52 1.72
C ASN A 134 15.53 -0.77 1.32
N ASP A 135 15.59 0.52 1.63
CA ASP A 135 16.76 1.38 1.48
C ASP A 135 17.97 0.92 2.30
N ALA A 136 17.74 0.30 3.45
CA ALA A 136 18.79 -0.34 4.24
C ALA A 136 19.27 -1.64 3.58
N ALA A 137 20.56 -1.96 3.73
CA ALA A 137 21.05 -3.30 3.41
C ALA A 137 20.30 -4.33 4.28
N GLY A 138 19.85 -5.42 3.67
CA GLY A 138 19.05 -6.41 4.39
C GLY A 138 18.33 -7.40 3.47
N GLN A 139 17.42 -8.14 4.07
CA GLN A 139 16.67 -9.20 3.41
C GLN A 139 15.29 -9.41 4.05
N TRP A 140 14.34 -9.93 3.26
CA TRP A 140 13.05 -10.37 3.77
C TRP A 140 13.16 -11.74 4.42
N LEU A 141 12.56 -11.84 5.60
CA LEU A 141 12.44 -13.06 6.37
C LEU A 141 10.96 -13.38 6.58
N ALA A 142 10.57 -14.62 6.29
CA ALA A 142 9.25 -15.16 6.61
C ALA A 142 9.36 -16.01 7.88
N PHE A 143 8.60 -15.63 8.91
CA PHE A 143 8.53 -16.35 10.18
C PHE A 143 7.24 -17.17 10.25
N PRO A 144 7.30 -18.47 10.60
CA PRO A 144 6.10 -19.28 10.75
C PRO A 144 5.26 -18.76 11.93
N GLY A 145 3.95 -18.70 11.71
CA GLY A 145 2.94 -18.40 12.70
C GLY A 145 2.15 -19.65 13.11
N SER A 146 0.95 -19.47 13.65
CA SER A 146 0.05 -20.59 13.94
C SER A 146 -0.56 -21.13 12.64
N GLY A 147 -0.72 -22.46 12.58
CA GLY A 147 -1.22 -23.15 11.39
C GLY A 147 -0.28 -22.94 10.20
N ASN A 148 -0.83 -22.60 9.04
CA ASN A 148 -0.08 -22.32 7.81
C ASN A 148 0.25 -20.84 7.61
N SER A 149 0.12 -20.01 8.66
CA SER A 149 0.39 -18.58 8.54
C SER A 149 1.88 -18.27 8.60
N TRP A 150 2.28 -17.20 7.92
CA TRP A 150 3.64 -16.70 7.94
C TRP A 150 3.62 -15.18 8.05
N LYS A 151 4.50 -14.59 8.86
CA LYS A 151 4.62 -13.14 9.01
C LYS A 151 5.91 -12.67 8.36
N LEU A 152 5.84 -11.53 7.68
CA LEU A 152 7.00 -11.00 6.98
C LEU A 152 7.71 -9.93 7.81
N LYS A 153 9.04 -10.00 7.81
CA LYS A 153 9.90 -9.02 8.48
C LYS A 153 11.10 -8.67 7.61
N TRP A 154 11.57 -7.43 7.72
CA TRP A 154 12.84 -6.99 7.16
C TRP A 154 13.94 -7.13 8.21
N SER A 155 15.05 -7.77 7.86
CA SER A 155 16.24 -7.85 8.71
C SER A 155 17.40 -7.12 8.04
N ASP A 156 18.08 -6.24 8.77
CA ASP A 156 19.33 -5.63 8.34
C ASP A 156 20.58 -6.46 8.70
N GLY A 157 20.38 -7.62 9.35
CA GLY A 157 21.43 -8.54 9.77
C GLY A 157 22.03 -8.26 11.16
N SER A 158 21.65 -7.18 11.85
CA SER A 158 22.17 -6.84 13.18
C SER A 158 21.43 -7.53 14.34
N ALA A 159 20.18 -7.93 14.13
CA ALA A 159 19.39 -8.61 15.17
C ALA A 159 19.83 -10.07 15.36
N VAL A 160 19.94 -10.50 16.62
CA VAL A 160 20.09 -11.92 16.97
C VAL A 160 18.73 -12.59 16.85
N ILE A 161 18.61 -13.53 15.91
CA ILE A 161 17.36 -14.25 15.63
C ILE A 161 17.53 -15.71 16.06
N THR A 162 16.75 -16.13 17.06
CA THR A 162 16.76 -17.51 17.59
C THR A 162 15.57 -18.34 17.12
N ALA A 163 14.57 -17.71 16.50
CA ALA A 163 13.39 -18.38 15.96
C ALA A 163 13.65 -18.89 14.54
N ASP A 164 12.93 -19.92 14.12
CA ASP A 164 12.97 -20.42 12.74
C ASP A 164 12.43 -19.37 11.76
N PHE A 165 13.09 -19.25 10.60
CA PHE A 165 12.66 -18.38 9.51
C PHE A 165 13.10 -18.93 8.15
N MET A 166 12.49 -18.41 7.09
CA MET A 166 12.91 -18.60 5.71
C MET A 166 13.34 -17.28 5.12
N MET A 167 14.45 -17.25 4.38
CA MET A 167 14.77 -16.12 3.52
C MET A 167 13.86 -16.15 2.29
N VAL A 168 13.30 -15.00 1.94
CA VAL A 168 12.35 -14.89 0.83
C VAL A 168 12.63 -13.63 0.01
N ASP A 169 12.12 -13.61 -1.21
CA ASP A 169 11.95 -12.38 -1.99
C ASP A 169 10.48 -11.94 -1.92
N VAL A 170 10.25 -10.62 -1.99
CA VAL A 170 8.91 -10.06 -2.20
C VAL A 170 8.85 -9.51 -3.61
N LEU A 171 8.00 -10.10 -4.44
CA LEU A 171 7.75 -9.69 -5.81
C LEU A 171 6.61 -8.68 -5.85
N TYR A 172 6.80 -7.63 -6.63
CA TYR A 172 5.84 -6.57 -6.90
C TYR A 172 5.07 -6.90 -8.18
N LYS A 173 3.82 -7.36 -8.08
CA LYS A 173 3.03 -7.88 -9.20
C LYS A 173 1.90 -6.94 -9.56
N SER A 174 1.75 -6.61 -10.83
CA SER A 174 0.62 -5.80 -11.31
C SER A 174 -0.71 -6.50 -11.00
N ALA A 175 -1.69 -5.72 -10.53
CA ALA A 175 -3.02 -6.15 -10.14
C ALA A 175 -4.12 -5.34 -10.83
N GLY A 176 -3.78 -4.66 -11.93
CA GLY A 176 -4.68 -3.82 -12.72
C GLY A 176 -4.69 -2.37 -12.26
N GLU A 177 -5.81 -1.70 -12.50
CA GLU A 177 -5.96 -0.25 -12.30
C GLU A 177 -7.03 0.04 -11.22
N GLY A 178 -6.82 1.13 -10.48
CA GLY A 178 -7.73 1.67 -9.48
C GLY A 178 -8.06 3.13 -9.76
N ARG A 179 -9.01 3.68 -9.02
CA ARG A 179 -9.35 5.10 -9.06
C ARG A 179 -9.06 5.72 -7.70
N TYR A 180 -8.43 6.89 -7.71
CA TYR A 180 -8.33 7.71 -6.51
C TYR A 180 -9.70 8.33 -6.23
N ASN A 181 -10.33 7.95 -5.12
CA ASN A 181 -11.60 8.52 -4.66
C ASN A 181 -11.27 9.66 -3.68
N GLY A 182 -10.82 10.79 -4.20
CA GLY A 182 -10.53 11.97 -3.38
C GLY A 182 -10.86 13.23 -4.15
N ASP A 183 -12.07 13.75 -3.93
CA ASP A 183 -12.46 15.14 -4.12
C ASP A 183 -12.64 15.77 -2.73
#